data_AF-A0A821G7B1-F1
#
_entry.id   AF-A0A821G7B1-F1
#
_cell.length_a   1.000
_cell.length_b   1.000
_cell.length_c   1.000
_cell.angle_alpha   90.00
_cell.angle_beta   90.00
_cell.angle_gamma   90.00
#
_symmetry.space_group_name_H-M   'P 1'
#
loop_
_entity.id
_entity.type
_entity.pdbx_description
1 polymer ?
#
loop_
_entity_poly.entity_id
_entity_poly.type
_entity_poly.pdbx_seq_one_letter_code
_entity_poly.pdbx_strand_id
1 'polypeptide(L)'
;MSSANINKNTKCHLIEIKPNRENIRFIYLNNIEPTFDIQSNLLKINPATQFYTNVQLCIDFIKTLSNEQVFLIISNILLSNIFDYIYSLQAIIAIFIYDDKQQINEFKTKHPKIIDRYTNQNDLFKSIQEKVQFIEKQTFVYSLFDQKHKLTRDLTKESALLLWHHMLLDILKQMPQNETLRDEILNKCSDYYRTNRSELDNIELFRQNYRGQQQSIQWYTNECFLYKLLNRALRTADFDILYSIRFFIIDLCFEIEKETKNINNQESLIVYHAQIMSIEEIEKLKKYIGCLISINSFLSTSRNKNLLLTIFQENFSTYINVLFEIHIDLSIETIILTDISSLSSISQDKEFLFNRNSLLKIDSIEYDSINNLWNIKLIASNNEKKCIHKYLKWIQKEMDYHSS
;
A
#
# COMPACT_ATOMS: atom_id res chain seq x y z
N MET A 1 -26.07 58.49 -11.38
CA MET A 1 -25.83 57.85 -12.69
C MET A 1 -24.45 57.21 -12.63
N SER A 2 -24.42 56.01 -12.06
CA SER A 2 -24.32 54.70 -12.73
C SER A 2 -22.85 54.32 -12.97
N SER A 3 -22.22 53.51 -12.12
CA SER A 3 -22.37 52.05 -11.99
C SER A 3 -22.01 51.27 -13.26
N ALA A 4 -20.83 50.65 -13.22
CA ALA A 4 -20.54 49.37 -13.88
C ALA A 4 -19.42 48.70 -13.04
N ASN A 5 -19.75 48.09 -11.90
CA ASN A 5 -19.98 46.65 -11.77
C ASN A 5 -18.97 45.78 -12.54
N ILE A 6 -17.75 45.73 -12.02
CA ILE A 6 -16.83 44.62 -12.26
C ILE A 6 -17.26 43.51 -11.30
N ASN A 7 -17.83 42.46 -11.88
CA ASN A 7 -18.31 41.27 -11.21
C ASN A 7 -17.21 40.66 -10.31
N LYS A 8 -17.35 40.88 -9.00
CA LYS A 8 -16.84 39.99 -7.96
C LYS A 8 -17.64 38.69 -8.04
N ASN A 9 -17.15 37.68 -8.74
CA ASN A 9 -17.54 36.29 -8.51
C ASN A 9 -16.56 35.32 -9.21
N THR A 10 -15.33 35.29 -8.71
CA THR A 10 -14.48 34.11 -8.79
C THR A 10 -14.11 33.79 -7.35
N LYS A 11 -15.00 33.07 -6.65
CA LYS A 11 -14.62 32.38 -5.42
C LYS A 11 -13.64 31.27 -5.82
N CYS A 12 -12.36 31.62 -5.92
CA CYS A 12 -11.29 30.66 -5.74
C CYS A 12 -11.36 30.21 -4.28
N HIS A 13 -12.10 29.15 -4.00
CA HIS A 13 -11.83 28.40 -2.78
C HIS A 13 -10.43 27.81 -2.96
N LEU A 14 -9.45 28.38 -2.27
CA LEU A 14 -8.24 27.65 -1.91
C LEU A 14 -8.72 26.41 -1.15
N ILE A 15 -8.85 25.29 -1.85
CA ILE A 15 -9.20 24.02 -1.24
C ILE A 15 -8.03 23.71 -0.32
N GLU A 16 -8.29 23.71 0.98
CA GLU A 16 -7.31 23.32 1.98
C GLU A 16 -6.85 21.90 1.63
N ILE A 17 -5.58 21.77 1.19
CA ILE A 17 -5.00 20.50 0.80
C ILE A 17 -4.93 19.65 2.06
N LYS A 18 -5.81 18.65 2.14
CA LYS A 18 -5.85 17.75 3.28
C LYS A 18 -4.69 16.75 3.20
N PRO A 19 -3.98 16.51 4.31
CA PRO A 19 -2.99 15.43 4.35
C PRO A 19 -3.72 14.10 4.14
N ASN A 20 -3.23 13.28 3.21
CA ASN A 20 -3.76 11.94 2.98
C ASN A 20 -3.10 10.98 3.96
N ARG A 21 -3.91 10.23 4.72
CA ARG A 21 -3.45 9.23 5.69
C ARG A 21 -3.61 7.80 5.17
N GLU A 22 -3.91 7.64 3.88
CA GLU A 22 -4.02 6.36 3.18
C GLU A 22 -2.98 6.23 2.05
N ASN A 23 -2.93 5.06 1.41
CA ASN A 23 -1.98 4.79 0.32
C ASN A 23 -2.34 5.56 -0.97
N ILE A 24 -3.64 5.65 -1.23
CA ILE A 24 -4.21 6.19 -2.47
C ILE A 24 -4.82 7.56 -2.17
N ARG A 25 -4.64 8.52 -3.07
CA ARG A 25 -5.33 9.81 -3.08
C ARG A 25 -6.29 9.86 -4.24
N PHE A 26 -7.51 10.31 -3.96
CA PHE A 26 -8.51 10.53 -4.99
C PHE A 26 -8.46 11.97 -5.47
N ILE A 27 -8.53 12.14 -6.78
CA ILE A 27 -8.62 13.45 -7.41
C ILE A 27 -9.80 13.41 -8.37
N TYR A 28 -10.75 14.32 -8.20
CA TYR A 28 -11.84 14.55 -9.13
C TYR A 28 -11.55 15.80 -9.95
N LEU A 29 -11.46 15.67 -11.27
CA LEU A 29 -11.20 16.77 -12.20
C LEU A 29 -12.33 16.89 -13.21
N ASN A 30 -13.08 18.00 -13.17
CA ASN A 30 -14.15 18.25 -14.13
C ASN A 30 -14.30 19.76 -14.42
N ASN A 31 -14.95 20.12 -15.52
CA ASN A 31 -15.18 21.54 -15.88
C ASN A 31 -16.12 22.25 -14.90
N ILE A 32 -16.90 21.49 -14.13
CA ILE A 32 -17.91 21.96 -13.20
C ILE A 32 -17.68 21.26 -11.87
N GLU A 33 -18.01 21.94 -10.78
CA GLU A 33 -18.01 21.36 -9.43
C GLU A 33 -18.85 20.06 -9.38
N PRO A 34 -18.42 19.06 -8.59
CA PRO A 34 -19.15 17.81 -8.44
C PRO A 34 -20.54 18.05 -7.84
N THR A 35 -21.48 17.14 -8.13
CA THR A 35 -22.73 17.09 -7.37
C THR A 35 -22.45 16.73 -5.91
N PHE A 36 -23.38 17.09 -5.01
CA PHE A 36 -23.28 16.73 -3.59
C PHE A 36 -23.12 15.22 -3.38
N ASP A 37 -23.80 14.41 -4.20
CA ASP A 37 -23.74 12.95 -4.10
C ASP A 37 -22.37 12.41 -4.50
N ILE A 38 -21.77 12.91 -5.58
CA ILE A 38 -20.41 12.53 -5.98
C ILE A 38 -19.40 12.95 -4.91
N GLN A 39 -19.49 14.21 -4.45
CA GLN A 39 -18.58 14.74 -3.45
C GLN A 39 -18.66 13.97 -2.14
N SER A 40 -19.87 13.73 -1.63
CA SER A 40 -20.08 13.04 -0.36
C SER A 40 -19.65 11.57 -0.42
N ASN A 41 -19.87 10.89 -1.54
CA ASN A 41 -19.47 9.48 -1.68
C ASN A 41 -17.96 9.32 -1.86
N LEU A 42 -17.29 10.18 -2.63
CA LEU A 42 -15.82 10.17 -2.70
C LEU A 42 -15.18 10.45 -1.35
N LEU A 43 -15.70 11.45 -0.60
CA LEU A 43 -15.21 11.77 0.75
C LEU A 43 -15.50 10.70 1.80
N LYS A 44 -16.51 9.84 1.60
CA LYS A 44 -16.72 8.64 2.42
C LYS A 44 -15.64 7.61 2.15
N ILE A 45 -15.24 7.41 0.89
CA ILE A 45 -14.22 6.43 0.53
C ILE A 45 -12.83 6.92 0.98
N ASN A 46 -12.46 8.14 0.61
CA ASN A 46 -11.18 8.76 0.97
C ASN A 46 -11.40 10.22 1.42
N PRO A 47 -11.27 10.53 2.73
CA PRO A 47 -11.51 11.88 3.26
C PRO A 47 -10.58 12.98 2.73
N ALA A 48 -9.43 12.58 2.14
CA ALA A 48 -8.43 13.46 1.55
C ALA A 48 -8.65 13.73 0.04
N THR A 49 -9.78 13.28 -0.52
CA THR A 49 -10.17 13.54 -1.91
C THR A 49 -10.04 15.04 -2.24
N GLN A 50 -9.37 15.33 -3.35
CA GLN A 50 -9.25 16.68 -3.90
C GLN A 50 -10.17 16.86 -5.09
N PHE A 51 -10.74 18.05 -5.24
CA PHE A 51 -11.66 18.40 -6.32
C PHE A 51 -11.06 19.57 -7.09
N TYR A 52 -10.99 19.47 -8.41
CA TYR A 52 -10.44 20.52 -9.25
C TYR A 52 -11.37 20.83 -10.41
N THR A 53 -11.52 22.12 -10.67
CA THR A 53 -12.10 22.63 -11.92
C THR A 53 -11.05 23.21 -12.86
N ASN A 54 -9.84 23.45 -12.35
CA ASN A 54 -8.71 23.95 -13.11
C ASN A 54 -7.69 22.81 -13.36
N VAL A 55 -7.50 22.48 -14.63
CA VAL A 55 -6.58 21.44 -15.10
C VAL A 55 -5.13 21.69 -14.67
N GLN A 56 -4.65 22.93 -14.80
CA GLN A 56 -3.26 23.26 -14.51
C GLN A 56 -2.96 23.10 -13.02
N LEU A 57 -3.84 23.60 -12.15
CA LEU A 57 -3.71 23.44 -10.71
C LEU A 57 -3.74 21.97 -10.29
N CYS A 58 -4.61 21.16 -10.92
CA CYS A 58 -4.66 19.72 -10.69
C CYS A 58 -3.34 19.03 -11.06
N ILE A 59 -2.80 19.32 -12.25
CA ILE A 59 -1.55 18.72 -12.74
C ILE A 59 -0.37 19.14 -11.86
N ASP A 60 -0.28 20.43 -11.52
CA ASP A 60 0.80 20.94 -10.68
C ASP A 60 0.77 20.29 -9.30
N PHE A 61 -0.42 20.13 -8.70
CA PHE A 61 -0.57 19.39 -7.45
C PHE A 61 -0.10 17.93 -7.58
N ILE A 62 -0.53 17.20 -8.61
CA ILE A 62 -0.12 15.80 -8.81
C ILE A 62 1.40 15.68 -8.93
N LYS A 63 2.07 16.63 -9.60
CA LYS A 63 3.54 16.66 -9.73
C LYS A 63 4.26 16.88 -8.40
N THR A 64 3.61 17.46 -7.39
CA THR A 64 4.21 17.61 -6.05
C THR A 64 4.16 16.33 -5.22
N LEU A 65 3.38 15.33 -5.62
CA LEU A 65 3.22 14.08 -4.89
C LEU A 65 4.42 13.16 -5.13
N SER A 66 5.09 12.73 -4.05
CA SER A 66 6.26 11.84 -4.12
C SER A 66 6.01 10.43 -3.60
N ASN A 67 5.01 10.25 -2.72
CA ASN A 67 4.77 8.99 -1.99
C ASN A 67 3.29 8.58 -1.97
N GLU A 68 2.49 9.07 -2.91
CA GLU A 68 1.06 8.79 -2.99
C GLU A 68 0.69 8.31 -4.39
N GLN A 69 -0.14 7.27 -4.44
CA GLN A 69 -0.74 6.82 -5.70
C GLN A 69 -2.03 7.59 -5.94
N VAL A 70 -2.31 7.97 -7.18
CA VAL A 70 -3.46 8.79 -7.54
C VAL A 70 -4.47 7.96 -8.33
N PHE A 71 -5.72 7.99 -7.85
CA PHE A 71 -6.91 7.63 -8.61
C PHE A 71 -7.53 8.92 -9.14
N LEU A 72 -7.54 9.07 -10.46
CA LEU A 72 -8.08 10.24 -11.13
C LEU A 72 -9.49 9.93 -11.66
N ILE A 73 -10.49 10.64 -11.17
CA ILE A 73 -11.84 10.64 -11.73
C ILE A 73 -11.96 11.88 -12.62
N ILE A 74 -12.22 11.69 -13.91
CA ILE A 74 -12.17 12.78 -14.90
C ILE A 74 -13.30 12.67 -15.93
N SER A 75 -13.82 13.80 -16.42
CA SER A 75 -14.75 13.80 -17.55
C SER A 75 -14.06 13.50 -18.88
N ASN A 76 -14.76 12.84 -19.79
CA ASN A 76 -14.20 12.44 -21.08
C ASN A 76 -13.73 13.63 -21.92
N ILE A 77 -14.45 14.75 -21.88
CA ILE A 77 -14.11 15.99 -22.59
C ILE A 77 -12.75 16.51 -22.12
N LEU A 78 -12.51 16.52 -20.81
CA LEU A 78 -11.24 16.98 -20.28
C LEU A 78 -10.13 16.00 -20.62
N LEU A 79 -10.32 14.71 -20.38
CA LEU A 79 -9.30 13.70 -20.67
C LEU A 79 -8.82 13.78 -22.12
N SER A 80 -9.73 13.97 -23.07
CA SER A 80 -9.40 14.10 -24.49
C SER A 80 -8.41 15.24 -24.78
N ASN A 81 -8.46 16.33 -24.01
CA ASN A 81 -7.62 17.52 -24.22
C ASN A 81 -6.25 17.42 -23.55
N ILE A 82 -6.10 16.59 -22.51
CA ILE A 82 -4.88 16.52 -21.70
C ILE A 82 -4.34 15.11 -21.53
N PHE A 83 -4.77 14.19 -22.40
CA PHE A 83 -4.43 12.77 -22.33
C PHE A 83 -2.92 12.54 -22.21
N ASP A 84 -2.12 13.15 -23.09
CA ASP A 84 -0.66 12.97 -23.11
C ASP A 84 0.00 13.47 -21.83
N TYR A 85 -0.48 14.59 -21.28
CA TYR A 85 0.04 15.16 -20.04
C TYR A 85 -0.27 14.27 -18.83
N ILE A 86 -1.53 13.84 -18.69
CA ILE A 86 -1.96 12.92 -17.61
C ILE A 86 -1.19 11.60 -17.70
N TYR A 87 -1.04 11.08 -18.92
CA TYR A 87 -0.37 9.81 -19.14
C TYR A 87 1.07 9.81 -18.61
N SER A 88 1.81 10.89 -18.84
CA SER A 88 3.20 11.05 -18.40
C SER A 88 3.39 11.06 -16.87
N LEU A 89 2.31 11.29 -16.10
CA LEU A 89 2.38 11.37 -14.64
C LEU A 89 2.39 9.97 -14.02
N GLN A 90 3.54 9.57 -13.48
CA GLN A 90 3.74 8.27 -12.83
C GLN A 90 2.90 8.08 -11.57
N ALA A 91 2.57 9.15 -10.84
CA ALA A 91 1.73 9.08 -9.65
C ALA A 91 0.31 8.57 -9.96
N ILE A 92 -0.19 8.78 -11.18
CA ILE A 92 -1.53 8.33 -11.59
C ILE A 92 -1.47 6.85 -11.97
N ILE A 93 -2.15 6.03 -11.18
CA ILE A 93 -2.16 4.57 -11.35
C ILE A 93 -3.49 4.06 -11.91
N ALA A 94 -4.57 4.83 -11.74
CA ALA A 94 -5.90 4.51 -12.24
C ALA A 94 -6.65 5.79 -12.64
N ILE A 95 -7.40 5.70 -13.74
CA ILE A 95 -8.22 6.75 -14.32
C ILE A 95 -9.62 6.19 -14.53
N PHE A 96 -10.61 6.82 -13.90
CA PHE A 96 -12.02 6.51 -14.05
C PHE A 96 -12.66 7.65 -14.83
N ILE A 97 -13.25 7.33 -15.98
CA ILE A 97 -13.91 8.34 -16.81
C ILE A 97 -15.38 8.41 -16.39
N TYR A 98 -15.84 9.58 -15.95
CA TYR A 98 -17.22 9.76 -15.51
C TYR A 98 -17.87 10.95 -16.17
N ASP A 99 -18.97 10.71 -16.88
CA ASP A 99 -19.81 11.74 -17.47
C ASP A 99 -21.28 11.47 -17.16
N ASP A 100 -21.91 12.43 -16.47
CA ASP A 100 -23.32 12.37 -16.05
C ASP A 100 -24.31 12.52 -17.23
N LYS A 101 -23.82 12.84 -18.44
CA LYS A 101 -24.64 13.04 -19.64
C LYS A 101 -24.22 12.10 -20.76
N GLN A 102 -25.19 11.42 -21.37
CA GLN A 102 -25.04 10.45 -22.46
C GLN A 102 -24.44 11.00 -23.78
N GLN A 103 -23.90 12.23 -23.81
CA GLN A 103 -23.22 12.73 -25.01
C GLN A 103 -21.79 12.18 -25.07
N ILE A 104 -21.72 10.92 -25.51
CA ILE A 104 -20.49 10.17 -25.71
C ILE A 104 -19.90 10.61 -27.06
N ASN A 105 -19.00 11.58 -27.03
CA ASN A 105 -17.94 11.57 -28.03
C ASN A 105 -17.05 10.36 -27.70
N GLU A 106 -17.00 9.39 -28.61
CA GLU A 106 -16.25 8.16 -28.41
C GLU A 106 -14.75 8.46 -28.30
N PHE A 107 -14.25 8.71 -27.08
CA PHE A 107 -12.82 8.50 -26.84
C PHE A 107 -12.60 7.01 -27.15
N LYS A 108 -11.76 6.62 -28.09
CA LYS A 108 -11.63 5.19 -28.49
C LYS A 108 -10.33 4.56 -28.03
N THR A 109 -9.51 5.33 -27.34
CA THR A 109 -8.18 4.92 -26.94
C THR A 109 -8.29 3.96 -25.76
N LYS A 110 -8.06 2.67 -26.02
CA LYS A 110 -7.75 1.71 -24.97
C LYS A 110 -6.41 2.14 -24.38
N HIS A 111 -6.42 2.44 -23.09
CA HIS A 111 -5.21 2.86 -22.40
C HIS A 111 -5.11 2.18 -21.03
N PRO A 112 -3.93 1.69 -20.67
CA PRO A 112 -3.70 0.99 -19.42
C PRO A 112 -4.18 1.59 -18.10
N LYS A 113 -3.96 2.89 -17.93
CA LYS A 113 -4.34 3.61 -16.72
C LYS A 113 -5.85 3.82 -16.68
N ILE A 114 -6.56 3.70 -17.81
CA ILE A 114 -8.01 3.84 -17.87
C ILE A 114 -8.62 2.51 -17.42
N ILE A 115 -9.33 2.55 -16.30
CA ILE A 115 -10.04 1.40 -15.76
C ILE A 115 -11.28 1.14 -16.60
N ASP A 116 -12.23 2.08 -16.58
CA ASP A 116 -13.41 2.03 -17.43
C ASP A 116 -14.11 3.40 -17.50
N ARG A 117 -15.28 3.41 -18.13
CA ARG A 117 -16.18 4.54 -18.30
C ARG A 117 -17.48 4.29 -17.61
N TYR A 118 -17.97 5.32 -16.93
CA TYR A 118 -19.16 5.23 -16.13
C TYR A 118 -20.08 6.40 -16.46
N THR A 119 -21.33 6.06 -16.75
CA THR A 119 -22.44 7.01 -16.79
C THR A 119 -23.33 6.88 -15.56
N ASN A 120 -23.17 5.80 -14.80
CA ASN A 120 -23.88 5.52 -13.57
C ASN A 120 -22.95 5.67 -12.38
N GLN A 121 -23.39 6.43 -11.38
CA GLN A 121 -22.63 6.71 -10.17
C GLN A 121 -22.35 5.45 -9.32
N ASN A 122 -23.29 4.52 -9.24
CA ASN A 122 -23.13 3.30 -8.44
C ASN A 122 -22.07 2.39 -9.04
N ASP A 123 -22.06 2.23 -10.36
CA ASP A 123 -21.07 1.42 -11.06
C ASP A 123 -19.66 2.02 -10.92
N LEU A 124 -19.55 3.36 -11.01
CA LEU A 124 -18.30 4.08 -10.73
C LEU A 124 -17.78 3.75 -9.32
N PHE A 125 -18.61 3.92 -8.29
CA PHE A 125 -18.18 3.74 -6.91
C PHE A 125 -17.85 2.30 -6.58
N LYS A 126 -18.63 1.34 -7.11
CA LYS A 126 -18.34 -0.08 -6.97
C LYS A 126 -16.95 -0.38 -7.54
N SER A 127 -16.67 0.07 -8.76
CA SER A 127 -15.38 -0.18 -9.40
C SER A 127 -14.22 0.52 -8.69
N ILE A 128 -14.41 1.75 -8.19
CA ILE A 128 -13.41 2.43 -7.35
C ILE A 128 -13.10 1.60 -6.10
N GLN A 129 -14.12 1.11 -5.39
CA GLN A 129 -13.96 0.34 -4.15
C GLN A 129 -13.24 -0.98 -4.40
N GLU A 130 -13.65 -1.73 -5.42
CA GLU A 130 -12.99 -2.98 -5.83
C GLU A 130 -11.51 -2.72 -6.15
N LYS A 131 -11.24 -1.62 -6.86
CA LYS A 131 -9.86 -1.26 -7.23
C LYS A 131 -9.02 -0.81 -6.03
N VAL A 132 -9.58 -0.09 -5.07
CA VAL A 132 -8.90 0.26 -3.81
C VAL A 132 -8.53 -1.00 -3.04
N GLN A 133 -9.49 -1.89 -2.82
CA GLN A 133 -9.27 -3.13 -2.09
C GLN A 133 -8.18 -3.97 -2.74
N PHE A 134 -8.17 -4.04 -4.07
CA PHE A 134 -7.12 -4.71 -4.83
C PHE A 134 -5.74 -4.08 -4.57
N ILE A 135 -5.58 -2.78 -4.79
CA ILE A 135 -4.27 -2.11 -4.68
C ILE A 135 -3.74 -2.15 -3.24
N GLU A 136 -4.60 -1.93 -2.24
CA GLU A 136 -4.18 -1.92 -0.84
C GLU A 136 -3.69 -3.30 -0.37
N LYS A 137 -4.37 -4.39 -0.74
CA LYS A 137 -3.96 -5.75 -0.36
C LYS A 137 -2.72 -6.27 -1.07
N GLN A 138 -2.49 -5.81 -2.30
CA GLN A 138 -1.41 -6.30 -3.16
C GLN A 138 -0.12 -5.46 -3.10
N THR A 139 -0.09 -4.38 -2.32
CA THR A 139 1.10 -3.53 -2.18
C THR A 139 1.82 -3.84 -0.88
N PHE A 140 3.07 -4.33 -0.96
CA PHE A 140 3.93 -4.50 0.21
C PHE A 140 5.24 -3.74 0.07
N VAL A 141 5.85 -3.44 1.22
CA VAL A 141 7.11 -2.68 1.29
C VAL A 141 8.26 -3.67 1.37
N TYR A 142 9.29 -3.48 0.55
CA TYR A 142 10.49 -4.30 0.61
C TYR A 142 11.76 -3.48 0.43
N SER A 143 12.89 -4.11 0.76
CA SER A 143 14.24 -3.59 0.51
C SER A 143 15.12 -4.68 -0.07
N LEU A 144 16.10 -4.30 -0.87
CA LEU A 144 17.00 -5.23 -1.55
C LEU A 144 18.38 -5.22 -0.90
N PHE A 145 19.00 -6.39 -0.79
CA PHE A 145 20.32 -6.52 -0.19
C PHE A 145 21.21 -7.45 -1.00
N ASP A 146 22.24 -6.86 -1.62
CA ASP A 146 23.28 -7.61 -2.31
C ASP A 146 24.38 -8.00 -1.33
N GLN A 147 24.52 -9.31 -1.09
CA GLN A 147 25.55 -9.88 -0.22
C GLN A 147 26.95 -9.88 -0.87
N LYS A 148 27.03 -9.80 -2.20
CA LYS A 148 28.27 -9.91 -2.99
C LYS A 148 29.02 -8.59 -3.04
N HIS A 149 28.29 -7.47 -3.03
CA HIS A 149 28.88 -6.19 -2.65
C HIS A 149 29.26 -6.30 -1.17
N LYS A 150 30.55 -6.46 -0.93
CA LYS A 150 31.16 -6.66 0.39
C LYS A 150 30.55 -5.71 1.43
N LEU A 151 30.73 -6.07 2.71
CA LEU A 151 30.60 -5.23 3.91
C LEU A 151 31.49 -3.95 3.87
N THR A 152 31.69 -3.36 2.69
CA THR A 152 32.13 -2.00 2.49
C THR A 152 31.04 -1.07 3.02
N ARG A 153 31.42 0.15 3.41
CA ARG A 153 30.59 1.23 3.98
C ARG A 153 29.46 1.74 3.07
N ASP A 154 28.92 0.89 2.22
CA ASP A 154 27.96 1.25 1.19
C ASP A 154 26.56 1.39 1.81
N LEU A 155 26.35 2.57 2.39
CA LEU A 155 25.04 3.09 2.81
C LEU A 155 24.24 3.53 1.57
N THR A 156 24.12 2.65 0.58
CA THR A 156 23.15 2.85 -0.50
C THR A 156 21.76 3.06 0.13
N LYS A 157 20.87 3.73 -0.61
CA LYS A 157 19.47 3.92 -0.18
C LYS A 157 18.82 2.60 0.27
N GLU A 158 19.14 1.49 -0.39
CA GLU A 158 18.60 0.17 -0.06
C GLU A 158 19.15 -0.39 1.25
N SER A 159 20.47 -0.34 1.45
CA SER A 159 21.09 -0.80 2.70
C SER A 159 20.61 -0.01 3.91
N ALA A 160 20.48 1.33 3.78
CA ALA A 160 19.97 2.18 4.84
C ALA A 160 18.49 1.89 5.14
N LEU A 161 17.67 1.68 4.11
CA LEU A 161 16.26 1.31 4.25
C LEU A 161 16.10 -0.03 4.97
N LEU A 162 16.91 -1.02 4.62
CA LEU A 162 16.95 -2.33 5.28
C LEU A 162 17.27 -2.19 6.76
N LEU A 163 18.34 -1.45 7.11
CA LEU A 163 18.76 -1.23 8.49
C LEU A 163 17.66 -0.56 9.32
N TRP A 164 17.06 0.51 8.77
CA TRP A 164 15.95 1.21 9.40
C TRP A 164 14.81 0.24 9.78
N HIS A 165 14.35 -0.58 8.83
CA HIS A 165 13.23 -1.48 9.08
C HIS A 165 13.55 -2.60 10.08
N HIS A 166 14.80 -3.09 10.08
CA HIS A 166 15.26 -4.10 11.03
C HIS A 166 15.39 -3.54 12.45
N MET A 167 15.89 -2.31 12.60
CA MET A 167 16.03 -1.66 13.90
C MET A 167 14.72 -1.12 14.47
N LEU A 168 13.74 -0.82 13.61
CA LEU A 168 12.49 -0.17 14.00
C LEU A 168 11.80 -0.87 15.18
N LEU A 169 11.65 -2.21 15.14
CA LEU A 169 10.92 -2.91 16.19
C LEU A 169 11.65 -2.84 17.54
N ASP A 170 12.97 -2.95 17.55
CA ASP A 170 13.78 -2.86 18.77
C ASP A 170 13.70 -1.45 19.37
N ILE A 171 13.75 -0.43 18.52
CA ILE A 171 13.58 0.98 18.92
C ILE A 171 12.18 1.19 19.53
N LEU A 172 11.13 0.72 18.85
CA LEU A 172 9.75 0.86 19.33
C LEU A 172 9.52 0.15 20.67
N LYS A 173 10.16 -1.01 20.89
CA LYS A 173 10.09 -1.78 22.15
C LYS A 173 10.79 -1.08 23.32
N GLN A 174 11.88 -0.34 23.06
CA GLN A 174 12.64 0.37 24.09
C GLN A 174 12.02 1.70 24.51
N MET A 175 11.11 2.24 23.71
CA MET A 175 10.48 3.51 24.00
C MET A 175 9.49 3.41 25.18
N PRO A 176 9.40 4.45 26.03
CA PRO A 176 8.50 4.45 27.17
C PRO A 176 7.06 4.26 26.72
N GLN A 177 6.30 3.42 27.43
CA GLN A 177 4.87 3.29 27.16
C GLN A 177 4.14 4.54 27.64
N ASN A 178 3.23 5.05 26.82
CA ASN A 178 2.35 6.14 27.20
C ASN A 178 0.93 5.78 26.75
N GLU A 179 0.07 5.50 27.73
CA GLU A 179 -1.33 5.13 27.51
C GLU A 179 -2.12 6.25 26.82
N THR A 180 -1.75 7.54 26.99
CA THR A 180 -2.45 8.67 26.34
C THR A 180 -2.29 8.66 24.83
N LEU A 181 -1.18 8.10 24.31
CA LEU A 181 -0.91 8.08 22.87
C LEU A 181 -1.94 7.24 22.10
N ARG A 182 -2.52 6.21 22.74
CA ARG A 182 -3.58 5.41 22.15
C ARG A 182 -4.81 6.27 21.88
N ASP A 183 -5.26 7.04 22.86
CA ASP A 183 -6.44 7.89 22.68
C ASP A 183 -6.15 9.04 21.70
N GLU A 184 -4.94 9.62 21.75
CA GLU A 184 -4.53 10.67 20.82
C GLU A 184 -4.55 10.19 19.36
N ILE A 185 -4.01 9.00 19.06
CA ILE A 185 -4.01 8.49 17.69
C ILE A 185 -5.40 8.11 17.22
N LEU A 186 -6.24 7.55 18.10
CA LEU A 186 -7.62 7.23 17.76
C LEU A 186 -8.44 8.51 17.51
N ASN A 187 -8.22 9.57 18.28
CA ASN A 187 -8.86 10.87 18.02
C ASN A 187 -8.42 11.45 16.66
N LYS A 188 -7.11 11.42 16.35
CA LYS A 188 -6.61 11.82 15.03
C LYS A 188 -7.23 11.00 13.89
N CYS A 189 -7.44 9.70 14.10
CA CYS A 189 -8.13 8.84 13.13
C CYS A 189 -9.60 9.25 12.99
N SER A 190 -10.32 9.48 14.08
CA SER A 190 -11.72 9.92 14.05
C SER A 190 -11.87 11.25 13.31
N ASP A 191 -10.97 12.21 13.54
CA ASP A 191 -10.97 13.49 12.83
C ASP A 191 -10.75 13.33 11.33
N TYR A 192 -9.82 12.45 10.94
CA TYR A 192 -9.54 12.14 9.54
C TYR A 192 -10.74 11.46 8.87
N TYR A 193 -11.33 10.44 9.50
CA TYR A 193 -12.46 9.68 8.97
C TYR A 193 -13.83 10.28 9.31
N ARG A 194 -13.92 11.56 9.70
CA ARG A 194 -15.19 12.22 10.10
C ARG A 194 -16.34 12.09 9.10
N THR A 195 -16.04 11.90 7.82
CA THR A 195 -17.02 11.71 6.73
C THR A 195 -17.36 10.24 6.45
N ASN A 196 -16.65 9.29 7.05
CA ASN A 196 -16.81 7.86 6.87
C ASN A 196 -17.36 7.22 8.15
N ARG A 197 -18.68 7.04 8.21
CA ARG A 197 -19.36 6.45 9.37
C ARG A 197 -18.87 5.03 9.69
N SER A 198 -18.60 4.21 8.67
CA SER A 198 -18.14 2.84 8.87
C SER A 198 -16.78 2.80 9.57
N GLU A 199 -15.85 3.68 9.18
CA GLU A 199 -14.54 3.75 9.83
C GLU A 199 -14.63 4.37 11.23
N LEU A 200 -15.53 5.33 11.46
CA LEU A 200 -15.79 5.85 12.81
C LEU A 200 -16.31 4.76 13.75
N ASP A 201 -17.25 3.93 13.28
CA ASP A 201 -17.77 2.81 14.04
C ASP A 201 -16.66 1.78 14.34
N ASN A 202 -15.78 1.49 13.36
CA ASN A 202 -14.61 0.62 13.56
C ASN A 202 -13.61 1.20 14.58
N ILE A 203 -13.36 2.52 14.56
CA ILE A 203 -12.47 3.19 15.51
C ILE A 203 -13.02 3.09 16.93
N GLU A 204 -14.32 3.32 17.11
CA GLU A 204 -14.95 3.21 18.42
C GLU A 204 -14.98 1.76 18.92
N LEU A 205 -15.27 0.81 18.03
CA LEU A 205 -15.20 -0.62 18.33
C LEU A 205 -13.78 -1.03 18.77
N PHE A 206 -12.74 -0.53 18.08
CA PHE A 206 -11.34 -0.77 18.45
C PHE A 206 -11.00 -0.16 19.81
N ARG A 207 -11.44 1.08 20.05
CA ARG A 207 -11.26 1.78 21.34
C ARG A 207 -11.85 0.96 22.49
N GLN A 208 -13.07 0.49 22.33
CA GLN A 208 -13.79 -0.25 23.35
C GLN A 208 -13.29 -1.67 23.54
N ASN A 209 -12.93 -2.39 22.47
CA ASN A 209 -12.76 -3.85 22.53
C ASN A 209 -11.33 -4.35 22.38
N TYR A 210 -10.37 -3.54 21.88
CA TYR A 210 -8.99 -3.99 21.76
C TYR A 210 -8.33 -4.11 23.15
N ARG A 211 -7.88 -5.32 23.48
CA ARG A 211 -7.30 -5.73 24.77
C ARG A 211 -5.87 -6.27 24.67
N GLY A 212 -5.31 -6.41 23.46
CA GLY A 212 -3.90 -6.78 23.27
C GLY A 212 -3.67 -7.88 22.23
N GLN A 213 -2.61 -8.66 22.44
CA GLN A 213 -1.97 -9.54 21.44
C GLN A 213 -2.95 -10.47 20.72
N GLN A 214 -3.82 -11.16 21.46
CA GLN A 214 -4.71 -12.20 20.93
C GLN A 214 -5.70 -11.69 19.86
N GLN A 215 -5.96 -10.38 19.81
CA GLN A 215 -6.90 -9.77 18.86
C GLN A 215 -6.17 -9.03 17.72
N SER A 216 -4.84 -8.90 17.81
CA SER A 216 -4.05 -8.05 16.90
C SER A 216 -4.13 -8.51 15.45
N ILE A 217 -4.03 -9.83 15.19
CA ILE A 217 -4.15 -10.41 13.86
C ILE A 217 -5.53 -10.10 13.27
N GLN A 218 -6.61 -10.36 14.02
CA GLN A 218 -7.98 -10.10 13.57
C GLN A 218 -8.19 -8.63 13.19
N TRP A 219 -7.70 -7.70 14.02
CA TRP A 219 -7.81 -6.27 13.73
C TRP A 219 -6.95 -5.82 12.55
N TYR A 220 -5.81 -6.47 12.32
CA TYR A 220 -4.97 -6.20 11.16
C TYR A 220 -5.62 -6.72 9.87
N THR A 221 -6.22 -7.91 9.90
CA THR A 221 -6.84 -8.54 8.72
C THR A 221 -8.19 -7.93 8.37
N ASN A 222 -8.85 -7.27 9.32
CA ASN A 222 -10.06 -6.49 9.04
C ASN A 222 -9.73 -5.28 8.15
N GLU A 223 -10.48 -5.12 7.05
CA GLU A 223 -10.38 -3.98 6.13
C GLU A 223 -10.88 -2.68 6.79
N CYS A 224 -10.10 -2.13 7.72
CA CYS A 224 -10.43 -0.94 8.50
C CYS A 224 -9.26 0.06 8.54
N PHE A 225 -9.50 1.19 9.20
CA PHE A 225 -8.56 2.29 9.37
C PHE A 225 -7.16 1.84 9.80
N LEU A 226 -7.07 0.82 10.65
CA LEU A 226 -5.82 0.38 11.27
C LEU A 226 -4.87 -0.27 10.27
N TYR A 227 -5.40 -1.13 9.40
CA TYR A 227 -4.65 -1.74 8.29
C TYR A 227 -4.09 -0.65 7.36
N LYS A 228 -4.94 0.28 6.94
CA LYS A 228 -4.58 1.39 6.02
C LYS A 228 -3.51 2.30 6.63
N LEU A 229 -3.72 2.70 7.89
CA LEU A 229 -2.82 3.58 8.64
C LEU A 229 -1.44 2.94 8.82
N LEU A 230 -1.40 1.69 9.27
CA LEU A 230 -0.16 0.97 9.55
C LEU A 230 0.64 0.72 8.28
N ASN A 231 0.03 0.19 7.22
CA ASN A 231 0.74 -0.11 5.98
C ASN A 231 1.28 1.15 5.31
N ARG A 232 0.53 2.26 5.33
CA ARG A 232 1.06 3.56 4.88
C ARG A 232 2.24 4.00 5.73
N ALA A 233 2.12 3.98 7.05
CA ALA A 233 3.16 4.46 7.95
C ALA A 233 4.47 3.67 7.79
N LEU A 234 4.38 2.36 7.58
CA LEU A 234 5.53 1.51 7.25
C LEU A 234 6.13 1.89 5.89
N ARG A 235 5.31 2.09 4.86
CA ARG A 235 5.75 2.46 3.50
C ARG A 235 6.45 3.81 3.44
N THR A 236 5.98 4.80 4.19
CA THR A 236 6.54 6.15 4.19
C THR A 236 7.52 6.41 5.33
N ALA A 237 7.81 5.40 6.17
CA ALA A 237 8.55 5.55 7.40
C ALA A 237 8.04 6.72 8.29
N ASP A 238 6.72 6.87 8.39
CA ASP A 238 6.06 7.92 9.17
C ASP A 238 6.23 7.62 10.68
N PHE A 239 7.35 8.09 11.24
CA PHE A 239 7.76 7.76 12.59
C PHE A 239 6.75 8.20 13.65
N ASP A 240 6.10 9.35 13.47
CA ASP A 240 5.09 9.84 14.41
C ASP A 240 3.91 8.86 14.50
N ILE A 241 3.42 8.37 13.37
CA ILE A 241 2.35 7.37 13.35
C ILE A 241 2.86 6.05 13.91
N LEU A 242 4.01 5.54 13.44
CA LEU A 242 4.58 4.27 13.88
C LEU A 242 4.81 4.24 15.39
N TYR A 243 5.30 5.34 15.95
CA TYR A 243 5.44 5.53 17.38
C TYR A 243 4.08 5.51 18.08
N SER A 244 3.11 6.28 17.60
CA SER A 244 1.77 6.34 18.19
C SER A 244 1.04 4.99 18.22
N ILE A 245 1.18 4.16 17.17
CA ILE A 245 0.55 2.83 17.09
C ILE A 245 1.47 1.68 17.49
N ARG A 246 2.64 1.96 18.09
CA ARG A 246 3.67 0.95 18.41
C ARG A 246 3.16 -0.21 19.26
N PHE A 247 2.22 0.06 20.16
CA PHE A 247 1.59 -0.97 20.99
C PHE A 247 0.98 -2.08 20.11
N PHE A 248 0.25 -1.68 19.07
CA PHE A 248 -0.38 -2.60 18.13
C PHE A 248 0.64 -3.32 17.25
N ILE A 249 1.70 -2.63 16.79
CA ILE A 249 2.78 -3.24 16.00
C ILE A 249 3.47 -4.34 16.81
N ILE A 250 3.81 -4.06 18.07
CA ILE A 250 4.46 -5.01 18.96
C ILE A 250 3.56 -6.22 19.22
N ASP A 251 2.29 -5.97 19.51
CA ASP A 251 1.29 -7.01 19.75
C ASP A 251 1.10 -7.91 18.52
N LEU A 252 1.01 -7.33 17.32
CA LEU A 252 0.85 -8.05 16.06
C LEU A 252 2.07 -8.92 15.74
N CYS A 253 3.28 -8.36 15.87
CA CYS A 253 4.51 -9.15 15.70
C CYS A 253 4.54 -10.33 16.67
N PHE A 254 4.21 -10.10 17.95
CA PHE A 254 4.21 -11.14 18.98
C PHE A 254 3.19 -12.25 18.68
N GLU A 255 1.95 -11.90 18.30
CA GLU A 255 0.93 -12.90 18.06
C GLU A 255 1.24 -13.73 16.80
N ILE A 256 1.78 -13.13 15.75
CA ILE A 256 2.25 -13.88 14.56
C ILE A 256 3.39 -14.83 14.95
N GLU A 257 4.37 -14.37 15.73
CA GLU A 257 5.49 -15.19 16.23
C GLU A 257 5.00 -16.38 17.08
N LYS A 258 3.99 -16.15 17.93
CA LYS A 258 3.38 -17.17 18.77
C LYS A 258 2.65 -18.21 17.92
N GLU A 259 1.80 -17.79 17.00
CA GLU A 259 0.99 -18.69 16.16
C GLU A 259 1.83 -19.42 15.10
N THR A 260 2.98 -18.88 14.69
CA THR A 260 3.93 -19.56 13.79
C THR A 260 4.29 -20.96 14.30
N LYS A 261 4.43 -21.12 15.61
CA LYS A 261 4.77 -22.41 16.24
C LYS A 261 3.70 -23.48 16.07
N ASN A 262 2.50 -23.11 15.65
CA ASN A 262 1.37 -24.03 15.46
C ASN A 262 1.31 -24.60 14.02
N ILE A 263 2.17 -24.15 13.10
CA ILE A 263 2.20 -24.59 11.68
C ILE A 263 2.83 -25.99 11.49
N ASN A 264 3.22 -26.66 12.57
CA ASN A 264 4.12 -27.82 12.68
C ASN A 264 3.84 -29.11 11.87
N ASN A 265 2.80 -29.20 11.04
CA ASN A 265 2.47 -30.44 10.34
C ASN A 265 2.93 -30.50 8.87
N GLN A 266 3.66 -29.49 8.38
CA GLN A 266 4.17 -29.46 7.00
C GLN A 266 5.68 -29.22 6.98
N GLU A 267 6.41 -29.95 6.13
CA GLU A 267 7.85 -29.73 5.92
C GLU A 267 8.12 -28.53 5.01
N SER A 268 7.23 -28.28 4.05
CA SER A 268 7.35 -27.17 3.12
C SER A 268 6.00 -26.55 2.78
N LEU A 269 6.05 -25.28 2.38
CA LEU A 269 4.91 -24.45 2.06
C LEU A 269 5.24 -23.60 0.82
N ILE A 270 4.34 -23.61 -0.16
CA ILE A 270 4.36 -22.68 -1.29
C ILE A 270 3.15 -21.77 -1.15
N VAL A 271 3.41 -20.46 -1.15
CA VAL A 271 2.39 -19.41 -1.10
C VAL A 271 2.67 -18.38 -2.18
N TYR A 272 1.63 -17.64 -2.54
CA TYR A 272 1.62 -16.72 -3.66
C TYR A 272 1.17 -15.34 -3.20
N HIS A 273 1.74 -14.30 -3.81
CA HIS A 273 1.28 -12.92 -3.64
C HIS A 273 1.17 -12.26 -5.01
N ALA A 274 0.06 -11.57 -5.24
CA ALA A 274 -0.18 -10.83 -6.46
C ALA A 274 0.25 -9.37 -6.26
N GLN A 275 0.92 -8.78 -7.24
CA GLN A 275 1.25 -7.37 -7.20
C GLN A 275 1.23 -6.79 -8.61
N ILE A 276 0.92 -5.50 -8.71
CA ILE A 276 1.18 -4.74 -9.93
C ILE A 276 2.45 -3.91 -9.74
N MET A 277 3.35 -3.95 -10.72
CA MET A 277 4.65 -3.27 -10.66
C MET A 277 4.93 -2.50 -11.94
N SER A 278 5.80 -1.50 -11.86
CA SER A 278 6.32 -0.85 -13.06
C SER A 278 7.38 -1.73 -13.75
N ILE A 279 7.63 -1.48 -15.04
CA ILE A 279 8.70 -2.17 -15.77
C ILE A 279 10.06 -1.83 -15.13
N GLU A 280 10.27 -0.59 -14.69
CA GLU A 280 11.51 -0.17 -14.03
C GLU A 280 11.75 -0.94 -12.72
N GLU A 281 10.70 -1.22 -11.95
CA GLU A 281 10.80 -2.01 -10.72
C GLU A 281 11.21 -3.47 -11.01
N ILE A 282 10.65 -4.08 -12.05
CA ILE A 282 11.06 -5.43 -12.48
C ILE A 282 12.49 -5.44 -13.01
N GLU A 283 12.87 -4.47 -13.85
CA GLU A 283 14.25 -4.36 -14.34
C GLU A 283 15.26 -4.10 -13.20
N LYS A 284 14.84 -3.40 -12.15
CA LYS A 284 15.62 -3.28 -10.92
C LYS A 284 15.75 -4.64 -10.23
N LEU A 285 14.66 -5.37 -10.02
CA LEU A 285 14.67 -6.67 -9.34
C LEU A 285 15.52 -7.72 -10.08
N LYS A 286 15.53 -7.72 -11.42
CA LYS A 286 16.38 -8.61 -12.23
C LYS A 286 17.87 -8.47 -11.91
N LYS A 287 18.33 -7.28 -11.52
CA LYS A 287 19.74 -7.04 -11.13
C LYS A 287 20.09 -7.70 -9.79
N TYR A 288 19.09 -8.05 -8.99
CA TYR A 288 19.24 -8.66 -7.66
C TYR A 288 18.92 -10.15 -7.65
N ILE A 289 18.86 -10.83 -8.81
CA ILE A 289 18.74 -12.29 -8.84
C ILE A 289 19.93 -12.93 -8.10
N GLY A 290 19.61 -13.85 -7.20
CA GLY A 290 20.55 -14.48 -6.28
C GLY A 290 20.87 -13.67 -5.02
N CYS A 291 20.35 -12.44 -4.88
CA CYS A 291 20.48 -11.58 -3.72
C CYS A 291 19.25 -11.69 -2.80
N LEU A 292 19.24 -10.94 -1.70
CA LEU A 292 18.13 -10.96 -0.74
C LEU A 292 17.12 -9.86 -1.00
N ILE A 293 15.87 -10.19 -0.71
CA ILE A 293 14.76 -9.27 -0.52
C ILE A 293 14.28 -9.39 0.93
N SER A 294 14.11 -8.23 1.58
CA SER A 294 13.49 -8.13 2.90
C SER A 294 12.11 -7.55 2.75
N ILE A 295 11.09 -8.31 3.15
CA ILE A 295 9.70 -7.85 3.23
C ILE A 295 9.59 -7.01 4.52
N ASN A 296 9.48 -5.71 4.37
CA ASN A 296 9.55 -4.74 5.47
C ASN A 296 8.18 -4.42 6.10
N SER A 297 7.08 -4.77 5.42
CA SER A 297 5.71 -4.74 5.94
C SER A 297 5.23 -6.13 6.36
N PHE A 298 4.03 -6.23 6.91
CA PHE A 298 3.36 -7.53 7.00
C PHE A 298 2.88 -7.90 5.60
N LEU A 299 2.95 -9.18 5.24
CA LEU A 299 2.62 -9.65 3.88
C LEU A 299 1.57 -10.75 3.96
N SER A 300 0.39 -10.47 3.44
CA SER A 300 -0.62 -11.49 3.20
C SER A 300 -0.32 -12.24 1.90
N THR A 301 -0.47 -13.56 1.93
CA THR A 301 -0.22 -14.47 0.83
C THR A 301 -1.30 -15.55 0.79
N SER A 302 -1.52 -16.14 -0.37
CA SER A 302 -2.51 -17.20 -0.58
C SER A 302 -1.85 -18.48 -1.06
N ARG A 303 -2.33 -19.67 -0.65
CA ARG A 303 -1.96 -20.93 -1.34
C ARG A 303 -2.73 -21.13 -2.65
N ASN A 304 -3.79 -20.37 -2.90
CA ASN A 304 -4.64 -20.51 -4.06
C ASN A 304 -4.12 -19.64 -5.21
N LYS A 305 -3.15 -20.17 -5.98
CA LYS A 305 -2.62 -19.51 -7.18
C LYS A 305 -3.73 -19.10 -8.15
N ASN A 306 -4.71 -19.97 -8.38
CA ASN A 306 -5.78 -19.72 -9.35
C ASN A 306 -6.66 -18.53 -8.94
N LEU A 307 -6.95 -18.38 -7.63
CA LEU A 307 -7.66 -17.21 -7.12
C LEU A 307 -6.92 -15.93 -7.52
N LEU A 308 -5.61 -15.84 -7.26
CA LEU A 308 -4.81 -14.66 -7.63
C LEU A 308 -4.74 -14.43 -9.14
N LEU A 309 -4.67 -15.49 -9.95
CA LEU A 309 -4.67 -15.36 -11.41
C LEU A 309 -5.99 -14.79 -11.96
N THR A 310 -7.14 -15.12 -11.36
CA THR A 310 -8.42 -14.52 -11.76
C THR A 310 -8.44 -13.01 -11.54
N ILE A 311 -7.72 -12.52 -10.53
CA ILE A 311 -7.62 -11.09 -10.24
C ILE A 311 -6.81 -10.36 -11.32
N PHE A 312 -5.83 -11.00 -11.94
CA PHE A 312 -5.01 -10.42 -13.00
C PHE A 312 -5.68 -10.35 -14.38
N GLN A 313 -6.85 -10.96 -14.56
CA GLN A 313 -7.58 -10.96 -15.83
C GLN A 313 -8.19 -9.59 -16.17
N GLU A 314 -8.24 -8.66 -15.20
CA GLU A 314 -8.53 -7.25 -15.43
C GLU A 314 -7.26 -6.54 -15.92
N ASN A 315 -7.20 -6.26 -17.23
CA ASN A 315 -5.99 -5.76 -17.89
C ASN A 315 -5.52 -4.39 -17.35
N PHE A 316 -4.36 -4.36 -16.67
CA PHE A 316 -3.55 -3.15 -16.49
C PHE A 316 -2.39 -3.23 -17.49
N SER A 317 -2.28 -2.30 -18.44
CA SER A 317 -1.22 -2.33 -19.48
C SER A 317 0.00 -1.39 -19.22
N THR A 318 0.04 -0.65 -18.11
CA THR A 318 1.14 0.26 -17.69
C THR A 318 1.84 -0.29 -16.48
N TYR A 319 1.11 -1.06 -15.69
CA TYR A 319 1.66 -1.90 -14.65
C TYR A 319 1.60 -3.33 -15.16
N ILE A 320 2.68 -4.05 -14.95
CA ILE A 320 2.75 -5.47 -15.27
C ILE A 320 2.25 -6.26 -14.07
N ASN A 321 1.45 -7.28 -14.37
CA ASN A 321 1.03 -8.24 -13.37
C ASN A 321 2.25 -9.05 -12.95
N VAL A 322 2.46 -9.15 -11.64
CA VAL A 322 3.58 -9.86 -11.02
C VAL A 322 3.03 -10.84 -10.01
N LEU A 323 3.39 -12.10 -10.16
CA LEU A 323 3.09 -13.14 -9.19
C LEU A 323 4.38 -13.50 -8.46
N PHE A 324 4.43 -13.23 -7.18
CA PHE A 324 5.46 -13.77 -6.31
C PHE A 324 5.08 -15.19 -5.93
N GLU A 325 6.00 -16.13 -6.16
CA GLU A 325 5.89 -17.53 -5.75
C GLU A 325 6.95 -17.78 -4.67
N ILE A 326 6.51 -17.95 -3.43
CA ILE A 326 7.37 -18.01 -2.25
C ILE A 326 7.45 -19.46 -1.77
N HIS A 327 8.65 -20.03 -1.87
CA HIS A 327 8.97 -21.38 -1.43
C HIS A 327 9.56 -21.32 -0.02
N ILE A 328 8.92 -22.01 0.91
CA ILE A 328 9.26 -21.99 2.33
C ILE A 328 9.53 -23.42 2.77
N ASP A 329 10.68 -23.62 3.38
CA ASP A 329 10.95 -24.79 4.21
C ASP A 329 10.60 -24.41 5.65
N LEU A 330 9.61 -25.09 6.22
CA LEU A 330 9.05 -24.77 7.53
C LEU A 330 9.96 -25.23 8.68
N SER A 331 11.03 -25.97 8.39
CA SER A 331 12.11 -26.23 9.36
C SER A 331 12.99 -25.00 9.63
N ILE A 332 12.85 -23.95 8.81
CA ILE A 332 13.62 -22.71 8.93
C ILE A 332 12.98 -21.79 9.98
N GLU A 333 13.61 -21.69 11.15
CA GLU A 333 13.16 -20.82 12.26
C GLU A 333 13.16 -19.31 11.94
N THR A 334 13.79 -18.90 10.83
CA THR A 334 13.93 -17.49 10.45
C THR A 334 12.68 -16.93 9.80
N ILE A 335 11.81 -17.78 9.27
CA ILE A 335 10.56 -17.40 8.64
C ILE A 335 9.44 -17.46 9.66
N ILE A 336 8.77 -16.33 9.82
CA ILE A 336 7.71 -16.14 10.82
C ILE A 336 6.44 -15.79 10.08
N LEU A 337 5.45 -16.67 10.14
CA LEU A 337 4.16 -16.51 9.48
C LEU A 337 3.08 -17.28 10.21
N THR A 338 1.82 -16.88 10.03
CA THR A 338 0.67 -17.54 10.64
C THR A 338 -0.41 -17.84 9.59
N ASP A 339 -1.14 -18.95 9.77
CA ASP A 339 -2.31 -19.28 8.97
C ASP A 339 -3.50 -18.44 9.45
N ILE A 340 -4.02 -17.57 8.58
CA ILE A 340 -5.17 -16.71 8.84
C ILE A 340 -6.39 -17.09 8.01
N SER A 341 -6.42 -18.30 7.42
CA SER A 341 -7.51 -18.77 6.58
C SER A 341 -8.87 -18.71 7.28
N SER A 342 -8.90 -18.93 8.61
CA SER A 342 -10.13 -18.83 9.43
C SER A 342 -10.65 -17.40 9.61
N LEU A 343 -9.79 -16.40 9.41
CA LEU A 343 -10.10 -14.98 9.50
C LEU A 343 -10.36 -14.35 8.13
N SER A 344 -10.02 -15.06 7.05
CA SER A 344 -10.25 -14.58 5.70
C SER A 344 -11.75 -14.48 5.42
N SER A 345 -12.19 -13.35 4.86
CA SER A 345 -13.57 -13.16 4.40
C SER A 345 -13.92 -14.06 3.20
N ILE A 346 -12.91 -14.65 2.56
CA ILE A 346 -13.03 -15.53 1.41
C ILE A 346 -12.94 -16.98 1.89
N SER A 347 -14.08 -17.67 1.94
CA SER A 347 -14.23 -19.04 2.49
C SER A 347 -13.39 -20.13 1.80
N GLN A 348 -12.70 -19.81 0.71
CA GLN A 348 -11.85 -20.72 -0.06
C GLN A 348 -10.37 -20.29 -0.09
N ASP A 349 -10.03 -19.14 0.49
CA ASP A 349 -8.65 -18.71 0.54
C ASP A 349 -7.91 -19.42 1.67
N LYS A 350 -6.69 -19.85 1.37
CA LYS A 350 -5.75 -20.40 2.35
C LYS A 350 -4.68 -19.35 2.57
N GLU A 351 -5.03 -18.36 3.39
CA GLU A 351 -4.30 -17.13 3.55
C GLU A 351 -3.27 -17.25 4.68
N PHE A 352 -2.04 -16.82 4.41
CA PHE A 352 -0.93 -16.80 5.37
C PHE A 352 -0.40 -15.39 5.50
N LEU A 353 -0.20 -14.95 6.74
CA LEU A 353 0.33 -13.64 7.08
C LEU A 353 1.78 -13.76 7.56
N PHE A 354 2.71 -13.22 6.78
CA PHE A 354 4.12 -13.11 7.17
C PHE A 354 4.31 -11.95 8.13
N ASN A 355 5.19 -12.17 9.09
CA ASN A 355 5.71 -11.10 9.91
C ASN A 355 6.65 -10.19 9.11
N ARG A 356 6.85 -8.98 9.62
CA ARG A 356 7.80 -8.01 9.07
C ARG A 356 9.22 -8.53 9.11
N ASN A 357 10.07 -7.97 8.25
CA ASN A 357 11.48 -8.30 8.07
C ASN A 357 11.71 -9.76 7.70
N SER A 358 10.75 -10.36 6.97
CA SER A 358 10.92 -11.70 6.40
C SER A 358 11.96 -11.64 5.28
N LEU A 359 13.02 -12.45 5.41
CA LEU A 359 14.15 -12.46 4.50
C LEU A 359 14.05 -13.63 3.53
N LEU A 360 14.07 -13.33 2.25
CA LEU A 360 13.97 -14.30 1.17
C LEU A 360 15.06 -14.04 0.14
N LYS A 361 15.48 -15.08 -0.56
CA LYS A 361 16.39 -14.97 -1.70
C LYS A 361 15.58 -14.91 -2.99
N ILE A 362 15.96 -14.01 -3.89
CA ILE A 362 15.40 -13.97 -5.25
C ILE A 362 16.06 -15.09 -6.06
N ASP A 363 15.30 -16.11 -6.43
CA ASP A 363 15.80 -17.28 -7.16
C ASP A 363 15.78 -17.04 -8.67
N SER A 364 14.62 -16.68 -9.22
CA SER A 364 14.45 -16.36 -10.64
C SER A 364 13.34 -15.33 -10.86
N ILE A 365 13.39 -14.67 -12.02
CA ILE A 365 12.36 -13.75 -12.50
C ILE A 365 12.12 -14.08 -13.96
N GLU A 366 10.93 -14.59 -14.26
CA GLU A 366 10.59 -15.16 -15.57
C GLU A 366 9.26 -14.62 -16.07
N TYR A 367 9.14 -14.41 -17.38
CA TYR A 367 7.89 -13.98 -17.99
C TYR A 367 7.05 -15.20 -18.38
N ASP A 368 5.82 -15.25 -17.87
CA ASP A 368 4.82 -16.25 -18.22
C ASP A 368 3.94 -15.71 -19.36
N SER A 369 4.24 -16.15 -20.58
CA SER A 369 3.48 -15.75 -21.77
C SER A 369 2.05 -16.30 -21.79
N ILE A 370 1.75 -17.37 -21.04
CA ILE A 370 0.41 -17.98 -20.99
C ILE A 370 -0.51 -17.11 -20.16
N ASN A 371 -0.04 -16.70 -18.97
CA ASN A 371 -0.81 -15.88 -18.04
C ASN A 371 -0.55 -14.37 -18.20
N ASN A 372 0.33 -13.96 -19.12
CA ASN A 372 0.68 -12.57 -19.41
C ASN A 372 1.15 -11.80 -18.15
N LEU A 373 2.06 -12.42 -17.39
CA LEU A 373 2.57 -11.88 -16.11
C LEU A 373 4.04 -12.25 -15.88
N TRP A 374 4.68 -11.58 -14.93
CA TRP A 374 6.01 -11.95 -14.45
C TRP A 374 5.92 -12.81 -13.20
N ASN A 375 6.56 -13.98 -13.20
CA ASN A 375 6.72 -14.80 -12.03
C ASN A 375 8.05 -14.46 -11.35
N ILE A 376 8.00 -14.11 -10.07
CA ILE A 376 9.17 -13.91 -9.22
C ILE A 376 9.23 -15.04 -8.21
N LYS A 377 10.22 -15.90 -8.34
CA LYS A 377 10.40 -17.01 -7.40
C LYS A 377 11.30 -16.57 -6.24
N LEU A 378 10.77 -16.68 -5.03
CA LEU A 378 11.48 -16.38 -3.79
C LEU A 378 11.67 -17.67 -2.99
N ILE A 379 12.83 -17.84 -2.37
CA ILE A 379 13.14 -19.01 -1.54
C ILE A 379 13.56 -18.55 -0.14
N ALA A 380 12.94 -19.15 0.88
CA ALA A 380 13.39 -19.04 2.25
C ALA A 380 14.63 -19.90 2.50
N SER A 381 15.61 -19.36 3.23
CA SER A 381 16.80 -20.09 3.62
C SER A 381 17.30 -19.64 5.01
N ASN A 382 18.11 -20.48 5.66
CA ASN A 382 18.63 -20.24 7.02
C ASN A 382 19.90 -19.36 7.04
N ASN A 383 20.56 -19.17 5.90
CA ASN A 383 21.86 -18.48 5.81
C ASN A 383 21.73 -16.95 5.88
N GLU A 384 20.55 -16.44 5.56
CA GLU A 384 20.23 -15.04 5.32
C GLU A 384 20.21 -14.24 6.62
N LYS A 385 19.52 -14.75 7.64
CA LYS A 385 19.46 -14.12 8.97
C LYS A 385 20.84 -13.97 9.59
N LYS A 386 21.74 -14.95 9.39
CA LYS A 386 23.14 -14.86 9.86
C LYS A 386 23.90 -13.74 9.14
N CYS A 387 23.70 -13.55 7.83
CA CYS A 387 24.32 -12.46 7.08
C CYS A 387 23.85 -11.08 7.58
N ILE A 388 22.53 -10.88 7.71
CA ILE A 388 21.98 -9.60 8.17
C ILE A 388 22.34 -9.33 9.64
N HIS A 389 22.30 -10.33 10.51
CA HIS A 389 22.71 -10.16 11.91
C HIS A 389 24.18 -9.74 12.04
N LYS A 390 25.07 -10.33 11.24
CA LYS A 390 26.47 -9.91 11.18
C LYS A 390 26.60 -8.47 10.69
N TYR A 391 25.83 -8.08 9.69
CA TYR A 391 25.82 -6.71 9.17
C TYR A 391 25.33 -5.71 10.22
N LEU A 392 24.21 -5.99 10.89
CA LEU A 392 23.67 -5.16 11.98
C LEU A 392 24.66 -4.99 13.13
N LYS A 393 25.29 -6.09 13.58
CA LYS A 393 26.33 -6.04 14.62
C LYS A 393 27.56 -5.24 14.20
N TRP A 394 27.94 -5.32 12.93
CA TRP A 394 29.05 -4.53 12.40
C TRP A 394 28.71 -3.04 12.42
N ILE A 395 27.51 -2.65 11.95
CA ILE A 395 27.04 -1.26 12.00
C ILE A 395 26.99 -0.72 13.43
N GLN A 396 26.46 -1.49 14.39
CA GLN A 396 26.42 -1.08 15.80
C GLN A 396 27.81 -0.77 16.34
N LYS A 397 28.80 -1.63 16.07
CA LYS A 397 30.19 -1.39 16.49
C LYS A 397 30.81 -0.14 15.88
N GLU A 398 30.53 0.13 14.60
CA GLU A 398 31.00 1.36 13.94
C GLU A 398 30.36 2.61 14.54
N MET A 399 29.05 2.56 14.86
CA MET A 399 28.36 3.68 15.52
C MET A 399 28.94 3.97 16.90
N ASP A 400 29.22 2.93 17.70
CA ASP A 400 29.81 3.09 19.04
C ASP A 400 31.23 3.68 18.95
N TYR A 401 32.02 3.27 17.96
CA TYR A 401 33.37 3.77 17.72
C TYR A 401 33.40 5.26 17.35
N HIS A 402 32.36 5.77 16.68
CA HIS A 402 32.25 7.18 16.30
C HIS A 402 31.48 8.06 17.30
N SER A 403 30.86 7.45 18.31
CA SER A 403 30.17 8.14 19.42
C SER A 403 31.06 8.30 20.66
N SER A 404 32.28 7.75 20.59
CA SER A 404 33.36 7.87 21.57
C SER A 404 34.34 8.96 21.13
#